data_AF-A0A916HVN1-F1
#
_entry.id   AF-A0A916HVN1-F1
#
_cell.length_a   1.000
_cell.length_b   1.000
_cell.length_c   1.000
_cell.angle_alpha   90.00
_cell.angle_beta   90.00
_cell.angle_gamma   90.00
#
_symmetry.space_group_name_H-M   'P 1'
#
loop_
_entity.id
_entity.type
_entity.pdbx_description
1 polymer ?
#
loop_
_entity_poly.entity_id
_entity_poly.type
_entity_poly.pdbx_seq_one_letter_code
_entity_poly.pdbx_strand_id
1 'polypeptide(L)'
;MEHQAHKSASLHPALFSLIMAGNLLIVGALVLVGLMQSGSNGVNREAAVVWVGQTATPTPIPTSTPIPTATPTPMPTNTPVPTATATPMPTSTPLPTSTPAAVVSGNTPTAVAQAGGTGGSSANGDPALIAKGERLFVACGACHGANAKGIPNLGKDLTASEFVTGLSDAELLTFIKTGRPIWDPLNTTGIDMPPKGGNPALSDDDILAIIAYIRSLSSHTEGGASTAPDTGAGAASRDDPALVTEGEKLFTACSACHGENAKGLPNLGKDLTASEFIAGLSDPDLLTFIKTGRPIWDPLNTTGIDMPPKGGNPALTDDQILAIIAYIRSLS
;
A
#
# COMPACT_ATOMS: atom_id res chain seq x y z
N MET A 1 24.15 11.52 -52.10
CA MET A 1 23.26 10.46 -51.57
C MET A 1 23.43 10.41 -50.04
N GLU A 2 22.94 11.34 -49.21
CA GLU A 2 21.58 11.93 -49.19
C GLU A 2 20.50 10.84 -49.20
N HIS A 3 19.51 10.76 -48.31
CA HIS A 3 19.05 11.64 -47.20
C HIS A 3 18.28 10.74 -46.18
N GLN A 4 17.88 11.16 -44.97
CA GLN A 4 17.89 12.47 -44.28
C GLN A 4 18.06 12.25 -42.74
N ALA A 5 17.95 13.31 -41.93
CA ALA A 5 17.79 13.22 -40.47
C ALA A 5 16.54 14.00 -40.02
N HIS A 6 15.68 13.40 -39.18
CA HIS A 6 14.52 14.10 -38.62
C HIS A 6 14.92 14.96 -37.42
N LYS A 7 14.63 16.26 -37.54
CA LYS A 7 15.05 17.31 -36.60
C LYS A 7 13.90 17.63 -35.65
N SER A 8 14.06 17.32 -34.36
CA SER A 8 13.08 17.65 -33.33
C SER A 8 13.00 19.17 -33.15
N ALA A 9 11.82 19.76 -33.40
CA ALA A 9 11.57 21.18 -33.19
C ALA A 9 11.04 21.42 -31.77
N SER A 10 11.81 22.16 -30.97
CA SER A 10 11.37 22.69 -29.67
C SER A 10 10.62 24.00 -29.89
N LEU A 11 9.45 24.16 -29.23
CA LEU A 11 8.69 25.40 -29.18
C LEU A 11 8.38 25.74 -27.72
N HIS A 12 8.75 26.94 -27.30
CA HIS A 12 8.53 27.46 -25.95
C HIS A 12 7.08 27.94 -25.76
N PRO A 13 6.57 27.98 -24.51
CA PRO A 13 5.19 28.39 -24.23
C PRO A 13 5.07 29.90 -24.02
N ALA A 14 4.16 30.54 -24.73
CA ALA A 14 3.50 31.77 -24.28
C ALA A 14 2.22 32.04 -25.09
N LEU A 15 1.15 32.39 -24.36
CA LEU A 15 0.11 33.40 -24.66
C LEU A 15 -1.34 32.92 -24.45
N PHE A 16 -1.94 33.53 -23.42
CA PHE A 16 -3.31 34.03 -23.34
C PHE A 16 -4.51 33.05 -23.33
N SER A 17 -5.07 32.95 -22.13
CA SER A 17 -6.46 32.66 -21.80
C SER A 17 -7.48 33.30 -22.74
N LEU A 18 -8.44 32.50 -23.22
CA LEU A 18 -9.80 32.95 -23.49
C LEU A 18 -10.80 31.76 -23.48
N ILE A 19 -12.07 32.08 -23.22
CA ILE A 19 -13.25 31.21 -23.39
C ILE A 19 -13.45 30.10 -22.34
N MET A 20 -14.14 30.46 -21.25
CA MET A 20 -15.25 29.66 -20.72
C MET A 20 -16.39 30.58 -20.28
N ALA A 21 -17.38 30.74 -21.16
CA ALA A 21 -18.67 31.36 -20.84
C ALA A 21 -19.76 30.36 -21.25
N GLY A 22 -20.50 29.83 -20.28
CA GLY A 22 -21.45 28.74 -20.52
C GLY A 22 -22.33 28.42 -19.32
N ASN A 23 -23.45 29.14 -19.23
CA ASN A 23 -24.69 28.78 -18.52
C ASN A 23 -24.61 28.39 -17.03
N LEU A 24 -24.97 29.35 -16.17
CA LEU A 24 -26.04 29.12 -15.19
C LEU A 24 -26.79 30.45 -14.91
N LEU A 25 -28.09 30.46 -15.21
CA LEU A 25 -29.02 31.57 -14.92
C LEU A 25 -30.37 30.97 -14.52
N ILE A 26 -31.24 31.80 -13.90
CA ILE A 26 -32.52 31.45 -13.25
C ILE A 26 -32.27 30.94 -11.80
N VAL A 27 -32.77 31.54 -10.71
CA VAL A 27 -33.94 32.44 -10.51
C VAL A 27 -33.61 33.60 -9.54
N GLY A 28 -34.22 34.78 -9.76
CA GLY A 28 -34.95 35.48 -8.67
C GLY A 28 -34.29 36.62 -7.89
N ALA A 29 -34.61 37.86 -8.24
CA ALA A 29 -34.70 38.98 -7.30
C ALA A 29 -35.79 39.98 -7.75
N LEU A 30 -36.59 40.48 -6.80
CA LEU A 30 -37.76 41.33 -7.04
C LEU A 30 -37.42 42.83 -7.15
N VAL A 31 -38.18 43.52 -8.02
CA VAL A 31 -38.80 44.85 -7.81
C VAL A 31 -37.92 46.02 -7.31
N LEU A 32 -37.79 47.06 -8.16
CA LEU A 32 -37.96 48.45 -7.68
C LEU A 32 -38.48 49.43 -8.77
N VAL A 33 -39.65 50.01 -8.49
CA VAL A 33 -40.15 51.38 -8.77
C VAL A 33 -39.77 52.11 -10.07
N GLY A 34 -40.79 52.61 -10.79
CA GLY A 34 -40.63 53.61 -11.86
C GLY A 34 -41.96 54.17 -12.38
N LEU A 35 -42.64 55.02 -11.60
CA LEU A 35 -43.86 55.75 -12.01
C LEU A 35 -43.47 57.10 -12.63
N MET A 36 -43.97 57.46 -13.84
CA MET A 36 -44.30 58.86 -14.24
C MET A 36 -44.95 58.97 -15.64
N GLN A 37 -46.04 59.75 -15.71
CA GLN A 37 -46.71 60.46 -16.84
C GLN A 37 -46.74 59.82 -18.26
N SER A 38 -47.91 59.54 -18.87
CA SER A 38 -49.06 60.40 -19.28
C SER A 38 -48.85 61.15 -20.61
N GLY A 39 -49.63 60.82 -21.65
CA GLY A 39 -49.52 61.43 -23.00
C GLY A 39 -50.56 60.97 -24.05
N SER A 40 -51.79 61.51 -23.95
CA SER A 40 -52.81 61.76 -25.00
C SER A 40 -52.76 61.09 -26.40
N ASN A 41 -53.83 60.32 -26.69
CA ASN A 41 -54.75 60.39 -27.86
C ASN A 41 -54.31 61.06 -29.18
N GLY A 42 -54.49 60.37 -30.33
CA GLY A 42 -54.47 61.04 -31.66
C GLY A 42 -54.60 60.19 -32.94
N VAL A 43 -55.85 59.97 -33.39
CA VAL A 43 -56.31 59.79 -34.79
C VAL A 43 -55.56 58.89 -35.81
N ASN A 44 -56.16 57.73 -36.03
CA ASN A 44 -56.31 56.96 -37.29
C ASN A 44 -56.06 57.68 -38.64
N ARG A 45 -55.25 57.03 -39.50
CA ARG A 45 -55.41 57.01 -40.98
C ARG A 45 -55.18 55.59 -41.51
N GLU A 46 -55.95 55.21 -42.52
CA GLU A 46 -56.03 53.84 -43.04
C GLU A 46 -54.91 53.51 -44.04
N ALA A 47 -54.45 52.26 -44.00
CA ALA A 47 -53.71 51.62 -45.09
C ALA A 47 -54.11 50.14 -45.14
N ALA A 48 -55.10 49.81 -45.96
CA ALA A 48 -55.55 48.44 -46.17
C ALA A 48 -54.51 47.65 -47.00
N VAL A 49 -53.51 47.09 -46.32
CA VAL A 49 -52.56 46.15 -46.93
C VAL A 49 -53.22 44.78 -47.04
N VAL A 50 -53.52 44.35 -48.27
CA VAL A 50 -54.02 43.00 -48.56
C VAL A 50 -52.90 41.99 -48.28
N TRP A 51 -53.00 41.30 -47.14
CA TRP A 51 -52.01 40.30 -46.73
C TRP A 51 -52.29 38.96 -47.42
N VAL A 52 -51.54 38.66 -48.48
CA VAL A 52 -51.54 37.32 -49.08
C VAL A 52 -50.83 36.38 -48.11
N GLY A 53 -51.59 35.50 -47.46
CA GLY A 53 -51.06 34.58 -46.47
C GLY A 53 -50.03 33.62 -47.08
N GLN A 54 -48.78 33.71 -46.63
CA GLN A 54 -47.75 32.73 -46.97
C GLN A 54 -48.01 31.45 -46.17
N THR A 55 -48.30 30.36 -46.87
CA THR A 55 -48.33 29.02 -46.28
C THR A 55 -46.93 28.63 -45.85
N ALA A 56 -46.72 28.41 -44.56
CA ALA A 56 -45.45 27.99 -44.01
C ALA A 56 -45.05 26.60 -44.56
N THR A 57 -43.88 26.53 -45.20
CA THR A 57 -43.27 25.26 -45.63
C THR A 57 -42.97 24.39 -44.40
N PRO A 58 -43.41 23.12 -44.35
CA PRO A 58 -43.11 22.25 -43.21
C PRO A 58 -41.60 21.97 -43.13
N THR A 59 -41.01 22.24 -41.97
CA THR A 59 -39.61 21.94 -41.68
C THR A 59 -39.41 20.42 -41.62
N PRO A 60 -38.42 19.83 -42.32
CA PRO A 60 -38.19 18.39 -42.28
C PRO A 60 -37.76 17.94 -40.88
N ILE A 61 -38.38 16.86 -40.41
CA ILE A 61 -38.03 16.22 -39.13
C ILE A 61 -36.68 15.52 -39.27
N PRO A 62 -35.70 15.71 -38.36
CA PRO A 62 -34.41 15.04 -38.44
C PRO A 62 -34.58 13.53 -38.28
N THR A 63 -34.13 12.77 -39.29
CA THR A 63 -34.09 11.32 -39.23
C THR A 63 -32.99 10.89 -38.25
N SER A 64 -33.31 10.01 -37.30
CA SER A 64 -32.34 9.50 -36.33
C SER A 64 -31.27 8.63 -37.02
N THR A 65 -30.02 9.09 -36.99
CA THR A 65 -28.87 8.30 -37.45
C THR A 65 -28.74 7.02 -36.62
N PRO A 66 -28.60 5.82 -37.23
CA PRO A 66 -28.42 4.60 -36.47
C PRO A 66 -27.11 4.62 -35.68
N ILE A 67 -27.17 4.20 -34.43
CA ILE A 67 -25.98 4.06 -33.56
C ILE A 67 -25.13 2.90 -34.12
N PRO A 68 -23.81 3.08 -34.33
CA PRO A 68 -22.96 2.02 -34.82
C PRO A 68 -22.91 0.87 -33.81
N THR A 69 -23.28 -0.34 -34.25
CA THR A 69 -23.14 -1.56 -33.45
C THR A 69 -21.66 -1.83 -33.23
N ALA A 70 -21.25 -2.00 -31.97
CA ALA A 70 -19.86 -2.30 -31.64
C ALA A 70 -19.45 -3.67 -32.22
N THR A 71 -18.49 -3.67 -33.14
CA THR A 71 -17.85 -4.90 -33.63
C THR A 71 -17.14 -5.58 -32.45
N PRO A 72 -17.37 -6.89 -32.19
CA PRO A 72 -16.69 -7.58 -31.10
C PRO A 72 -15.18 -7.64 -31.38
N THR A 73 -14.38 -7.04 -30.50
CA THR A 73 -12.93 -7.15 -30.52
C THR A 73 -12.53 -8.61 -30.31
N PRO A 74 -11.64 -9.21 -31.13
CA PRO A 74 -11.21 -10.58 -30.93
C PRO A 74 -10.52 -10.73 -29.57
N MET A 75 -10.99 -11.70 -28.77
CA MET A 75 -10.37 -12.07 -27.50
C MET A 75 -8.93 -12.53 -27.75
N PRO A 76 -7.94 -12.11 -26.94
CA PRO A 76 -6.56 -12.58 -27.09
C PRO A 76 -6.51 -14.10 -26.92
N THR A 77 -6.07 -14.79 -27.97
CA THR A 77 -5.81 -16.23 -27.91
C THR A 77 -4.63 -16.46 -26.97
N ASN A 78 -4.79 -17.36 -26.00
CA ASN A 78 -3.71 -17.71 -25.08
C ASN A 78 -2.51 -18.27 -25.85
N THR A 79 -1.45 -17.48 -25.98
CA THR A 79 -0.15 -17.96 -26.46
C THR A 79 0.33 -19.05 -25.51
N PRO A 80 0.68 -20.27 -25.99
CA PRO A 80 1.18 -21.32 -25.11
C PRO A 80 2.47 -20.84 -24.44
N VAL A 81 2.47 -20.83 -23.11
CA VAL A 81 3.66 -20.52 -22.30
C VAL A 81 4.72 -21.58 -22.62
N PRO A 82 5.97 -21.20 -22.97
CA PRO A 82 7.01 -22.17 -23.24
C PRO A 82 7.26 -23.01 -21.98
N THR A 83 7.08 -24.33 -22.11
CA THR A 83 7.36 -25.27 -21.02
C THR A 83 8.85 -25.20 -20.69
N ALA A 84 9.17 -24.76 -19.46
CA ALA A 84 10.55 -24.71 -19.01
C ALA A 84 11.13 -26.13 -18.93
N THR A 85 12.05 -26.47 -19.82
CA THR A 85 12.84 -27.69 -19.73
C THR A 85 13.58 -27.70 -18.40
N ALA A 86 13.36 -28.73 -17.58
CA ALA A 86 13.99 -28.83 -16.28
C ALA A 86 15.52 -28.93 -16.42
N THR A 87 16.22 -27.87 -16.01
CA THR A 87 17.69 -27.87 -15.88
C THR A 87 18.06 -28.89 -14.79
N PRO A 88 19.01 -29.82 -15.01
CA PRO A 88 19.40 -30.78 -14.00
C PRO A 88 19.95 -30.05 -12.76
N MET A 89 19.39 -30.39 -11.60
CA MET A 89 19.81 -29.87 -10.30
C MET A 89 21.29 -30.23 -10.05
N PRO A 90 22.14 -29.29 -9.62
CA PRO A 90 23.55 -29.58 -9.35
C PRO A 90 23.66 -30.55 -8.16
N THR A 91 24.31 -31.70 -8.40
CA THR A 91 24.63 -32.67 -7.36
C THR A 91 25.51 -32.02 -6.30
N SER A 92 25.05 -31.98 -5.05
CA SER A 92 25.81 -31.42 -3.92
C SER A 92 27.08 -32.23 -3.66
N THR A 93 28.24 -31.61 -3.89
CA THR A 93 29.55 -32.17 -3.52
C THR A 93 29.59 -32.43 -2.00
N PRO A 94 30.00 -33.62 -1.53
CA PRO A 94 30.10 -33.89 -0.10
C PRO A 94 31.18 -33.02 0.55
N LEU A 95 30.87 -32.50 1.74
CA LEU A 95 31.76 -31.70 2.57
C LEU A 95 32.96 -32.55 3.04
N PRO A 96 34.21 -32.01 3.05
CA PRO A 96 35.37 -32.79 3.49
C PRO A 96 35.25 -33.16 4.98
N THR A 97 35.52 -34.43 5.27
CA THR A 97 35.56 -34.98 6.64
C THR A 97 36.67 -34.33 7.45
N SER A 98 36.34 -33.72 8.59
CA SER A 98 37.32 -33.12 9.50
C SER A 98 38.08 -34.18 10.30
N THR A 99 39.40 -34.16 10.20
CA THR A 99 40.31 -34.95 11.04
C THR A 99 40.23 -34.49 12.51
N PRO A 100 40.04 -35.41 13.49
CA PRO A 100 40.01 -35.02 14.90
C PRO A 100 41.40 -34.63 15.42
N ALA A 101 41.49 -33.49 16.10
CA ALA A 101 42.70 -33.05 16.80
C ALA A 101 42.87 -33.78 18.14
N ALA A 102 44.13 -33.89 18.60
CA ALA A 102 44.49 -34.66 19.78
C ALA A 102 43.99 -34.08 21.11
N VAL A 103 43.77 -34.96 22.07
CA VAL A 103 43.23 -34.68 23.41
C VAL A 103 44.29 -34.06 24.32
N VAL A 104 43.93 -33.03 25.09
CA VAL A 104 44.64 -32.70 26.35
C VAL A 104 43.63 -32.47 27.48
N SER A 105 44.01 -32.89 28.69
CA SER A 105 43.10 -33.08 29.83
C SER A 105 42.90 -31.81 30.68
N GLY A 106 41.68 -31.57 31.20
CA GLY A 106 41.41 -30.45 32.11
C GLY A 106 39.95 -30.27 32.56
N ASN A 107 39.51 -31.11 33.51
CA ASN A 107 38.47 -30.93 34.55
C ASN A 107 37.12 -30.19 34.28
N THR A 108 36.04 -30.93 34.59
CA THR A 108 34.61 -30.61 34.85
C THR A 108 34.27 -29.29 35.61
N PRO A 109 33.02 -28.74 35.52
CA PRO A 109 31.76 -29.51 35.47
C PRO A 109 30.64 -29.11 34.48
N THR A 110 30.02 -30.17 33.94
CA THR A 110 28.57 -30.39 33.78
C THR A 110 27.67 -29.22 33.33
N ALA A 111 27.42 -29.16 32.02
CA ALA A 111 26.12 -28.77 31.48
C ALA A 111 25.67 -29.87 30.50
N VAL A 112 24.53 -30.51 30.77
CA VAL A 112 24.06 -31.67 29.99
C VAL A 112 23.25 -31.19 28.78
N ALA A 113 23.94 -30.95 27.66
CA ALA A 113 23.28 -30.70 26.38
C ALA A 113 22.98 -32.04 25.68
N GLN A 114 21.80 -32.61 25.92
CA GLN A 114 21.35 -33.80 25.21
C GLN A 114 20.65 -33.40 23.90
N ALA A 115 21.29 -33.70 22.76
CA ALA A 115 20.60 -33.75 21.49
C ALA A 115 19.74 -35.02 21.42
N GLY A 116 18.45 -34.86 21.09
CA GLY A 116 17.50 -35.95 20.90
C GLY A 116 16.26 -35.40 20.20
N GLY A 117 15.85 -36.02 19.10
CA GLY A 117 14.81 -35.46 18.23
C GLY A 117 13.39 -35.97 18.50
N THR A 118 12.47 -35.51 17.64
CA THR A 118 11.07 -35.93 17.48
C THR A 118 10.10 -35.61 18.62
N GLY A 119 8.96 -35.01 18.25
CA GLY A 119 7.85 -34.71 19.15
C GLY A 119 7.42 -33.25 19.03
N GLY A 120 6.28 -32.99 18.41
CA GLY A 120 5.71 -31.64 18.36
C GLY A 120 5.37 -31.17 19.77
N SER A 121 5.99 -30.07 20.19
CA SER A 121 5.67 -29.33 21.41
C SER A 121 5.65 -27.86 21.04
N SER A 122 4.54 -27.17 21.36
CA SER A 122 4.16 -25.89 20.76
C SER A 122 5.27 -24.84 20.77
N ALA A 123 5.86 -24.59 19.59
CA ALA A 123 6.79 -23.50 19.35
C ALA A 123 6.11 -22.11 19.28
N ASN A 124 4.77 -22.07 19.44
CA ASN A 124 3.93 -20.87 19.45
C ASN A 124 4.25 -19.86 20.57
N GLY A 125 5.18 -20.19 21.47
CA GLY A 125 5.70 -19.29 22.52
C GLY A 125 7.22 -19.04 22.44
N ASP A 126 7.94 -19.54 21.43
CA ASP A 126 9.38 -19.25 21.26
C ASP A 126 9.56 -17.82 20.71
N PRO A 127 10.17 -16.89 21.47
CA PRO A 127 10.36 -15.51 21.02
C PRO A 127 11.19 -15.39 19.74
N ALA A 128 12.13 -16.31 19.49
CA ALA A 128 12.97 -16.27 18.30
C ALA A 128 12.19 -16.66 17.04
N LEU A 129 11.29 -17.66 17.14
CA LEU A 129 10.37 -18.04 16.07
C LEU A 129 9.28 -17.00 15.84
N ILE A 130 8.71 -16.42 16.90
CA ILE A 130 7.74 -15.31 16.79
C ILE A 130 8.38 -14.11 16.07
N ALA A 131 9.59 -13.71 16.46
CA ALA A 131 10.31 -12.61 15.80
C ALA A 131 10.72 -12.95 14.35
N LYS A 132 11.01 -14.21 14.04
CA LYS A 132 11.19 -14.68 12.65
C LYS A 132 9.87 -14.56 11.87
N GLY A 133 8.76 -14.96 12.47
CA GLY A 133 7.41 -14.88 11.92
C GLY A 133 7.00 -13.46 11.58
N GLU A 134 7.16 -12.50 12.52
CA GLU A 134 6.86 -11.08 12.31
C GLU A 134 7.57 -10.53 11.06
N ARG A 135 8.88 -10.81 10.92
CA ARG A 135 9.68 -10.36 9.76
C ARG A 135 9.20 -10.94 8.44
N LEU A 136 8.68 -12.15 8.44
CA LEU A 136 8.18 -12.84 7.24
C LEU A 136 6.71 -12.50 6.93
N PHE A 137 5.94 -12.11 7.95
CA PHE A 137 4.52 -11.77 7.84
C PHE A 137 4.26 -10.51 7.00
N VAL A 138 5.29 -9.71 6.67
CA VAL A 138 5.19 -8.51 5.80
C VAL A 138 4.42 -8.78 4.50
N ALA A 139 4.63 -9.95 3.86
CA ALA A 139 3.89 -10.34 2.65
C ALA A 139 2.38 -10.55 2.90
N CYS A 140 2.02 -11.09 4.07
CA CYS A 140 0.63 -11.31 4.49
C CYS A 140 -0.03 -10.01 4.99
N GLY A 141 0.73 -9.16 5.68
CA GLY A 141 0.27 -7.89 6.26
C GLY A 141 -0.20 -6.87 5.22
N ALA A 142 0.25 -6.98 3.97
CA ALA A 142 -0.27 -6.18 2.85
C ALA A 142 -1.78 -6.34 2.61
N CYS A 143 -2.37 -7.49 3.01
CA CYS A 143 -3.82 -7.73 2.96
C CYS A 143 -4.45 -7.86 4.35
N HIS A 144 -3.76 -8.49 5.30
CA HIS A 144 -4.26 -8.76 6.64
C HIS A 144 -3.92 -7.68 7.68
N GLY A 145 -3.29 -6.57 7.29
CA GLY A 145 -2.80 -5.52 8.19
C GLY A 145 -1.54 -5.96 8.94
N ALA A 146 -0.68 -5.02 9.31
CA ALA A 146 0.61 -5.32 9.95
C ALA A 146 0.48 -6.05 11.30
N ASN A 147 -0.61 -5.79 12.04
CA ASN A 147 -0.97 -6.43 13.31
C ASN A 147 -1.95 -7.62 13.12
N ALA A 148 -2.10 -8.12 11.90
CA ALA A 148 -2.99 -9.21 11.52
C ALA A 148 -4.50 -9.00 11.82
N LYS A 149 -4.95 -7.77 12.13
CA LYS A 149 -6.37 -7.43 12.43
C LYS A 149 -7.28 -7.33 11.20
N GLY A 150 -6.75 -7.58 10.01
CA GLY A 150 -7.46 -7.45 8.74
C GLY A 150 -7.50 -6.01 8.21
N ILE A 151 -7.96 -5.88 6.96
CA ILE A 151 -8.22 -4.61 6.29
C ILE A 151 -9.64 -4.71 5.70
N PRO A 152 -10.55 -3.77 5.99
CA PRO A 152 -11.92 -3.82 5.48
C PRO A 152 -11.99 -4.01 3.96
N ASN A 153 -12.83 -4.96 3.53
CA ASN A 153 -12.99 -5.38 2.12
C ASN A 153 -11.75 -5.99 1.44
N LEU A 154 -10.71 -6.35 2.20
CA LEU A 154 -9.48 -6.97 1.67
C LEU A 154 -9.14 -8.27 2.43
N GLY A 155 -8.45 -8.19 3.57
CA GLY A 155 -8.08 -9.33 4.40
C GLY A 155 -8.88 -9.41 5.71
N LYS A 156 -9.14 -10.62 6.18
CA LYS A 156 -9.82 -10.88 7.47
C LYS A 156 -8.88 -10.69 8.66
N ASP A 157 -9.43 -10.38 9.84
CA ASP A 157 -8.71 -10.52 11.11
C ASP A 157 -8.27 -11.97 11.29
N LEU A 158 -6.99 -12.19 11.61
CA LEU A 158 -6.40 -13.50 11.89
C LEU A 158 -6.25 -13.76 13.40
N THR A 159 -6.26 -12.71 14.21
CA THR A 159 -6.03 -12.76 15.67
C THR A 159 -7.27 -13.17 16.46
N ALA A 160 -8.46 -12.91 15.92
CA ALA A 160 -9.76 -13.19 16.55
C ALA A 160 -10.61 -14.20 15.74
N SER A 161 -10.00 -14.88 14.76
CA SER A 161 -10.72 -15.77 13.84
C SER A 161 -10.81 -17.20 14.34
N GLU A 162 -12.03 -17.73 14.44
CA GLU A 162 -12.31 -19.15 14.71
C GLU A 162 -11.59 -20.08 13.72
N PHE A 163 -11.37 -19.65 12.47
CA PHE A 163 -10.62 -20.42 11.48
C PHE A 163 -9.15 -20.57 11.84
N VAL A 164 -8.53 -19.55 12.45
CA VAL A 164 -7.12 -19.58 12.85
C VAL A 164 -6.94 -20.29 14.19
N THR A 165 -7.87 -20.07 15.14
CA THR A 165 -7.80 -20.69 16.47
C THR A 165 -8.24 -22.14 16.47
N GLY A 166 -9.19 -22.53 15.61
CA GLY A 166 -9.75 -23.88 15.52
C GLY A 166 -8.95 -24.89 14.67
N LEU A 167 -8.05 -24.43 13.80
CA LEU A 167 -7.13 -25.31 13.05
C LEU A 167 -5.84 -25.58 13.85
N SER A 168 -5.24 -26.75 13.65
CA SER A 168 -3.86 -27.03 14.09
C SER A 168 -2.82 -26.31 13.23
N ASP A 169 -1.58 -26.21 13.72
CA ASP A 169 -0.48 -25.56 12.97
C ASP A 169 -0.18 -26.28 11.65
N ALA A 170 -0.34 -27.60 11.60
CA ALA A 170 -0.16 -28.38 10.38
C ALA A 170 -1.26 -28.10 9.34
N GLU A 171 -2.52 -27.98 9.78
CA GLU A 171 -3.64 -27.66 8.88
C GLU A 171 -3.56 -26.22 8.38
N LEU A 172 -3.19 -25.28 9.26
CA LEU A 172 -3.00 -23.88 8.89
C LEU A 172 -1.78 -23.69 7.96
N LEU A 173 -0.71 -24.46 8.15
CA LEU A 173 0.42 -24.56 7.21
C LEU A 173 -0.04 -25.05 5.84
N THR A 174 -0.81 -26.14 5.77
CA THR A 174 -1.38 -26.65 4.52
C THR A 174 -2.27 -25.60 3.85
N PHE A 175 -3.15 -24.93 4.62
CA PHE A 175 -4.00 -23.88 4.11
C PHE A 175 -3.19 -22.71 3.54
N ILE A 176 -2.19 -22.18 4.27
CA ILE A 176 -1.34 -21.08 3.78
C ILE A 176 -0.55 -21.51 2.53
N LYS A 177 -0.07 -22.75 2.46
CA LYS A 177 0.64 -23.28 1.27
C LYS A 177 -0.24 -23.34 0.02
N THR A 178 -1.54 -23.61 0.15
CA THR A 178 -2.48 -23.67 -0.97
C THR A 178 -3.16 -22.34 -1.26
N GLY A 179 -3.36 -21.49 -0.25
CA GLY A 179 -4.19 -20.30 -0.34
C GLY A 179 -5.69 -20.63 -0.41
N ARG A 180 -6.50 -19.62 -0.73
CA ARG A 180 -7.93 -19.75 -1.04
C ARG A 180 -8.27 -18.89 -2.26
N PRO A 181 -8.60 -19.49 -3.41
CA PRO A 181 -8.85 -18.72 -4.63
C PRO A 181 -10.19 -17.98 -4.61
N ILE A 182 -10.37 -17.03 -5.53
CA ILE A 182 -11.62 -16.25 -5.66
C ILE A 182 -12.88 -17.10 -5.93
N TRP A 183 -12.72 -18.28 -6.56
CA TRP A 183 -13.82 -19.20 -6.88
C TRP A 183 -14.08 -20.28 -5.80
N ASP A 184 -13.34 -20.27 -4.69
CA ASP A 184 -13.62 -21.17 -3.56
C ASP A 184 -14.95 -20.76 -2.89
N PRO A 185 -15.91 -21.69 -2.70
CA PRO A 185 -17.22 -21.37 -2.12
C PRO A 185 -17.17 -20.86 -0.66
N LEU A 186 -16.04 -21.05 0.03
CA LEU A 186 -15.76 -20.52 1.37
C LEU A 186 -14.96 -19.20 1.33
N ASN A 187 -14.77 -18.60 0.15
CA ASN A 187 -14.21 -17.27 0.01
C ASN A 187 -15.29 -16.21 0.27
N THR A 188 -15.24 -15.60 1.46
CA THR A 188 -16.21 -14.57 1.88
C THR A 188 -15.72 -13.13 1.69
N THR A 189 -14.52 -12.91 1.14
CA THR A 189 -14.03 -11.57 0.77
C THR A 189 -14.22 -11.27 -0.71
N GLY A 190 -14.30 -12.30 -1.56
CA GLY A 190 -14.25 -12.13 -3.02
C GLY A 190 -12.86 -11.73 -3.51
N ILE A 191 -11.83 -11.87 -2.67
CA ILE A 191 -10.43 -11.58 -2.98
C ILE A 191 -9.64 -12.89 -2.90
N ASP A 192 -8.76 -13.11 -3.87
CA ASP A 192 -7.86 -14.26 -3.90
C ASP A 192 -6.85 -14.18 -2.75
N MET A 193 -6.75 -15.24 -1.92
CA MET A 193 -5.61 -15.43 -1.03
C MET A 193 -4.62 -16.35 -1.75
N PRO A 194 -3.54 -15.83 -2.35
CA PRO A 194 -2.64 -16.65 -3.15
C PRO A 194 -1.83 -17.65 -2.29
N PRO A 195 -1.37 -18.76 -2.88
CA PRO A 195 -0.42 -19.69 -2.26
C PRO A 195 0.74 -18.96 -1.58
N LYS A 196 1.00 -19.31 -0.32
CA LYS A 196 2.04 -18.72 0.54
C LYS A 196 1.97 -17.18 0.66
N GLY A 197 0.76 -16.60 0.59
CA GLY A 197 0.57 -15.14 0.59
C GLY A 197 1.24 -14.45 -0.60
N GLY A 198 1.41 -15.14 -1.72
CA GLY A 198 2.06 -14.62 -2.93
C GLY A 198 3.59 -14.70 -2.92
N ASN A 199 4.21 -15.21 -1.83
CA ASN A 199 5.66 -15.41 -1.75
C ASN A 199 6.03 -16.89 -1.94
N PRO A 200 6.36 -17.34 -3.16
CA PRO A 200 6.67 -18.75 -3.43
C PRO A 200 7.92 -19.26 -2.69
N ALA A 201 8.82 -18.34 -2.29
CA ALA A 201 10.10 -18.66 -1.67
C ALA A 201 10.02 -19.07 -0.19
N LEU A 202 8.89 -18.82 0.49
CA LEU A 202 8.71 -19.25 1.89
C LEU A 202 8.81 -20.78 2.02
N SER A 203 9.68 -21.26 2.89
CA SER A 203 9.72 -22.68 3.27
C SER A 203 8.61 -23.04 4.26
N ASP A 204 8.42 -24.33 4.54
CA ASP A 204 7.45 -24.77 5.53
C ASP A 204 7.82 -24.24 6.94
N ASP A 205 9.11 -24.18 7.28
CA ASP A 205 9.62 -23.60 8.54
C ASP A 205 9.46 -22.06 8.62
N ASP A 206 9.35 -21.39 7.47
CA ASP A 206 9.04 -19.96 7.41
C ASP A 206 7.56 -19.71 7.66
N ILE A 207 6.69 -20.56 7.09
CA ILE A 207 5.24 -20.48 7.31
C ILE A 207 4.88 -20.89 8.75
N LEU A 208 5.55 -21.88 9.34
CA LEU A 208 5.40 -22.23 10.75
C LEU A 208 5.82 -21.09 11.69
N ALA A 209 6.89 -20.35 11.35
CA ALA A 209 7.25 -19.14 12.08
C ALA A 209 6.17 -18.05 11.98
N ILE A 210 5.60 -17.83 10.78
CA ILE A 210 4.47 -16.92 10.58
C ILE A 210 3.25 -17.35 11.42
N ILE A 211 2.94 -18.64 11.48
CA ILE A 211 1.84 -19.18 12.30
C ILE A 211 2.08 -18.90 13.79
N ALA A 212 3.30 -19.12 14.29
CA ALA A 212 3.66 -18.80 15.68
C ALA A 212 3.44 -17.32 16.00
N TYR A 213 3.81 -16.41 15.08
CA TYR A 213 3.53 -14.98 15.21
C TYR A 213 2.02 -14.67 15.26
N ILE A 214 1.23 -15.19 14.31
CA ILE A 214 -0.23 -14.98 14.28
C ILE A 214 -0.90 -15.50 15.57
N ARG A 215 -0.46 -16.65 16.09
CA ARG A 215 -0.97 -17.17 17.37
C ARG A 215 -0.57 -16.32 18.56
N SER A 216 0.66 -15.80 18.61
CA SER A 216 1.08 -14.91 19.70
C SER A 216 0.20 -13.65 19.79
N LEU A 217 -0.18 -13.07 18.64
CA LEU A 217 -1.13 -11.96 18.57
C LEU A 217 -2.54 -12.35 19.06
N SER A 218 -2.95 -13.59 18.83
CA SER A 218 -4.28 -14.09 19.23
C SER A 218 -4.40 -14.20 20.75
N SER A 219 -3.32 -14.61 21.44
CA SER A 219 -3.25 -14.73 22.90
C SER A 219 -3.23 -13.40 23.68
N HIS A 220 -3.18 -12.24 23.00
CA HIS A 220 -3.15 -10.91 23.62
C HIS A 220 -4.51 -10.20 23.68
N THR A 221 -5.63 -10.93 23.61
CA THR A 221 -6.99 -10.33 23.52
C THR A 221 -7.72 -10.17 24.87
N GLU A 222 -7.13 -10.61 25.99
CA GLU A 222 -7.61 -10.25 27.34
C GLU A 222 -6.83 -9.04 27.89
N GLY A 223 -7.54 -8.08 28.48
CA GLY A 223 -7.05 -6.73 28.72
C GLY A 223 -5.79 -6.66 29.59
N GLY A 224 -4.66 -6.30 28.96
CA GLY A 224 -3.39 -6.08 29.64
C GLY A 224 -2.65 -4.86 29.10
N ALA A 225 -2.62 -3.78 29.88
CA ALA A 225 -1.49 -2.86 29.81
C ALA A 225 -0.22 -3.68 30.03
N SER A 226 0.81 -3.48 29.20
CA SER A 226 2.04 -4.27 29.27
C SER A 226 2.65 -4.17 30.66
N THR A 227 2.57 -5.28 31.39
CA THR A 227 3.34 -5.54 32.62
C THR A 227 4.45 -6.54 32.30
N ALA A 228 5.15 -6.32 31.19
CA ALA A 228 6.57 -6.59 31.18
C ALA A 228 7.20 -5.81 32.35
N PRO A 229 8.20 -6.36 33.06
CA PRO A 229 8.92 -5.60 34.06
C PRO A 229 9.53 -4.36 33.41
N ASP A 230 9.12 -3.19 33.88
CA ASP A 230 9.86 -1.95 33.66
C ASP A 230 11.21 -2.08 34.35
N THR A 231 12.17 -2.68 33.63
CA THR A 231 13.59 -2.48 33.86
C THR A 231 14.12 -1.39 32.94
N GLY A 232 13.53 -0.20 33.02
CA GLY A 232 14.29 1.03 33.24
C GLY A 232 15.54 1.27 32.38
N ALA A 233 15.53 0.85 31.12
CA ALA A 233 16.42 1.36 30.10
C ALA A 233 15.67 2.54 29.48
N GLY A 234 16.03 3.75 29.93
CA GLY A 234 15.17 4.92 29.81
C GLY A 234 14.72 5.19 28.38
N ALA A 235 13.44 5.57 28.25
CA ALA A 235 12.99 6.32 27.08
C ALA A 235 13.83 7.60 27.01
N ALA A 236 14.84 7.60 26.13
CA ALA A 236 15.48 8.81 25.67
C ALA A 236 14.36 9.75 25.20
N SER A 237 14.39 11.01 25.65
CA SER A 237 13.37 11.97 25.24
C SER A 237 13.38 12.08 23.72
N ARG A 238 12.24 12.41 23.11
CA ARG A 238 12.16 12.67 21.65
C ARG A 238 13.15 13.74 21.21
N ASP A 239 13.45 14.65 22.12
CA ASP A 239 14.37 15.76 21.97
C ASP A 239 15.80 15.45 22.47
N ASP A 240 16.12 14.19 22.80
CA ASP A 240 17.48 13.79 23.19
C ASP A 240 18.44 14.00 22.00
N PRO A 241 19.42 14.92 22.12
CA PRO A 241 20.34 15.21 21.02
C PRO A 241 21.14 13.98 20.55
N ALA A 242 21.41 13.02 21.43
CA ALA A 242 22.11 11.79 21.06
C ALA A 242 21.23 10.88 20.19
N LEU A 243 19.94 10.78 20.52
CA LEU A 243 18.95 10.01 19.75
C LEU A 243 18.70 10.64 18.37
N VAL A 244 18.56 11.97 18.32
CA VAL A 244 18.45 12.73 17.07
C VAL A 244 19.71 12.55 16.19
N THR A 245 20.90 12.63 16.77
CA THR A 245 22.18 12.43 16.05
C THR A 245 22.32 11.01 15.50
N GLU A 246 21.78 9.99 16.18
CA GLU A 246 21.78 8.61 15.67
C GLU A 246 20.73 8.43 14.57
N GLY A 247 19.54 9.01 14.75
CA GLY A 247 18.50 9.05 13.73
C GLY A 247 18.95 9.67 12.41
N GLU A 248 19.70 10.76 12.46
CA GLU A 248 20.29 11.43 11.30
C GLU A 248 21.16 10.49 10.46
N LYS A 249 22.07 9.74 11.09
CA LYS A 249 22.94 8.77 10.40
C LYS A 249 22.12 7.67 9.73
N LEU A 250 21.11 7.17 10.44
CA LEU A 250 20.25 6.07 9.99
C LEU A 250 19.28 6.51 8.89
N PHE A 251 18.92 7.80 8.83
CA PHE A 251 18.06 8.39 7.80
C PHE A 251 18.66 8.31 6.38
N THR A 252 19.95 7.93 6.23
CA THR A 252 20.60 7.67 4.93
C THR A 252 19.80 6.72 4.00
N ALA A 253 19.07 5.74 4.56
CA ALA A 253 18.21 4.87 3.75
C ALA A 253 16.96 5.60 3.21
N CYS A 254 16.46 6.58 3.95
CA CYS A 254 15.25 7.35 3.64
C CYS A 254 15.53 8.55 2.73
N SER A 255 16.69 9.19 2.87
CA SER A 255 17.07 10.40 2.12
C SER A 255 17.19 10.17 0.61
N ALA A 256 17.43 8.93 0.17
CA ALA A 256 17.40 8.53 -1.25
C ALA A 256 16.07 8.87 -1.95
N CYS A 257 14.96 8.90 -1.21
CA CYS A 257 13.64 9.30 -1.73
C CYS A 257 13.12 10.59 -1.10
N HIS A 258 13.31 10.78 0.21
CA HIS A 258 12.82 11.95 0.96
C HIS A 258 13.81 13.13 0.99
N GLY A 259 14.89 13.07 0.24
CA GLY A 259 15.88 14.13 0.14
C GLY A 259 16.73 14.29 1.41
N GLU A 260 17.75 15.13 1.29
CA GLU A 260 18.56 15.55 2.43
C GLU A 260 17.70 16.41 3.38
N ASN A 261 17.84 16.21 4.69
CA ASN A 261 17.01 16.84 5.73
C ASN A 261 15.49 16.65 5.53
N ALA A 262 15.10 15.51 4.95
CA ALA A 262 13.71 15.06 4.80
C ALA A 262 12.75 16.01 4.03
N LYS A 263 13.28 16.95 3.23
CA LYS A 263 12.52 17.96 2.48
C LYS A 263 11.78 17.44 1.24
N GLY A 264 11.86 16.14 0.97
CA GLY A 264 11.28 15.50 -0.21
C GLY A 264 12.11 15.72 -1.47
N LEU A 265 11.74 15.00 -2.53
CA LEU A 265 12.30 15.14 -3.87
C LEU A 265 11.15 15.22 -4.89
N PRO A 266 11.17 16.17 -5.85
CA PRO A 266 10.10 16.30 -6.84
C PRO A 266 9.82 15.00 -7.60
N ASN A 267 8.56 14.59 -7.64
CA ASN A 267 8.09 13.34 -8.25
C ASN A 267 8.64 12.04 -7.61
N LEU A 268 9.16 12.09 -6.38
CA LEU A 268 9.64 10.94 -5.62
C LEU A 268 9.07 10.95 -4.19
N GLY A 269 9.88 11.23 -3.16
CA GLY A 269 9.41 11.30 -1.77
C GLY A 269 8.80 12.66 -1.40
N LYS A 270 7.79 12.64 -0.53
CA LYS A 270 7.18 13.85 0.07
C LYS A 270 8.13 14.52 1.06
N ASP A 271 7.97 15.84 1.24
CA ASP A 271 8.51 16.56 2.40
C ASP A 271 7.88 15.98 3.68
N LEU A 272 8.71 15.54 4.62
CA LEU A 272 8.28 15.01 5.91
C LEU A 272 8.22 16.09 6.98
N THR A 273 9.01 17.16 6.83
CA THR A 273 9.17 18.23 7.83
C THR A 273 7.90 19.06 7.96
N ALA A 274 7.24 19.37 6.84
CA ALA A 274 5.99 20.14 6.77
C ALA A 274 4.74 19.23 6.70
N SER A 275 4.85 17.95 7.07
CA SER A 275 3.79 16.95 6.84
C SER A 275 2.80 16.86 8.00
N GLU A 276 1.55 17.26 7.76
CA GLU A 276 0.44 17.07 8.72
C GLU A 276 0.27 15.60 9.14
N PHE A 277 0.61 14.65 8.26
CA PHE A 277 0.58 13.21 8.56
C PHE A 277 1.65 12.83 9.62
N ILE A 278 2.85 13.41 9.54
CA ILE A 278 3.91 13.17 10.53
C ILE A 278 3.60 13.91 11.85
N ALA A 279 3.07 15.13 11.76
CA ALA A 279 2.67 15.92 12.92
C ALA A 279 1.47 15.31 13.68
N GLY A 280 0.52 14.69 12.97
CA GLY A 280 -0.72 14.15 13.53
C GLY A 280 -0.63 12.72 14.10
N LEU A 281 0.41 11.95 13.76
CA LEU A 281 0.62 10.60 14.29
C LEU A 281 1.45 10.59 15.59
N SER A 282 1.19 9.61 16.46
CA SER A 282 2.10 9.31 17.57
C SER A 282 3.34 8.54 17.09
N ASP A 283 4.42 8.51 17.87
CA ASP A 283 5.63 7.79 17.46
C ASP A 283 5.42 6.27 17.31
N PRO A 284 4.67 5.56 18.17
CA PRO A 284 4.31 4.16 17.92
C PRO A 284 3.53 3.96 16.62
N ASP A 285 2.63 4.88 16.26
CA ASP A 285 1.89 4.80 14.99
C ASP A 285 2.80 5.05 13.79
N LEU A 286 3.70 6.03 13.90
CA LEU A 286 4.67 6.36 12.85
C LEU A 286 5.75 5.27 12.71
N LEU A 287 6.17 4.62 13.80
CA LEU A 287 7.00 3.42 13.80
C LEU A 287 6.28 2.29 13.07
N THR A 288 5.01 2.04 13.38
CA THR A 288 4.19 1.02 12.71
C THR A 288 4.04 1.33 11.22
N PHE A 289 3.82 2.59 10.85
CA PHE A 289 3.77 3.04 9.47
C PHE A 289 5.11 2.82 8.75
N ILE A 290 6.25 3.23 9.33
CA ILE A 290 7.58 3.02 8.73
C ILE A 290 7.93 1.54 8.62
N LYS A 291 7.59 0.70 9.61
CA LYS A 291 7.75 -0.76 9.55
C LYS A 291 6.96 -1.38 8.38
N THR A 292 5.81 -0.82 8.04
CA THR A 292 4.90 -1.33 6.99
C THR A 292 5.20 -0.75 5.61
N GLY A 293 5.59 0.52 5.54
CA GLY A 293 5.64 1.28 4.29
C GLY A 293 4.25 1.73 3.80
N ARG A 294 4.19 2.22 2.57
CA ARG A 294 2.98 2.56 1.82
C ARG A 294 3.13 2.13 0.35
N PRO A 295 2.43 1.07 -0.09
CA PRO A 295 2.62 0.55 -1.44
C PRO A 295 1.96 1.40 -2.53
N ILE A 296 2.31 1.17 -3.80
CA ILE A 296 1.75 1.90 -4.96
C ILE A 296 0.22 1.77 -5.12
N TRP A 297 -0.37 0.71 -4.58
CA TRP A 297 -1.81 0.42 -4.66
C TRP A 297 -2.60 0.89 -3.42
N ASP A 298 -1.95 1.49 -2.43
CA ASP A 298 -2.64 2.10 -1.30
C ASP A 298 -3.42 3.34 -1.80
N PRO A 299 -4.74 3.48 -1.54
CA PRO A 299 -5.54 4.60 -2.02
C PRO A 299 -5.13 5.97 -1.45
N LEU A 300 -4.34 6.00 -0.37
CA LEU A 300 -3.74 7.21 0.21
C LEU A 300 -2.33 7.49 -0.35
N ASN A 301 -1.80 6.66 -1.25
CA ASN A 301 -0.55 6.91 -1.94
C ASN A 301 -0.71 7.97 -3.04
N THR A 302 -0.58 9.23 -2.65
CA THR A 302 -0.64 10.38 -3.58
C THR A 302 0.64 10.58 -4.42
N THR A 303 1.65 9.72 -4.31
CA THR A 303 2.88 9.80 -5.13
C THR A 303 2.88 8.84 -6.32
N GLY A 304 2.16 7.71 -6.22
CA GLY A 304 2.29 6.59 -7.16
C GLY A 304 3.63 5.83 -7.07
N ILE A 305 4.47 6.15 -6.08
CA ILE A 305 5.76 5.51 -5.81
C ILE A 305 5.64 4.68 -4.52
N ASP A 306 6.26 3.51 -4.51
CA ASP A 306 6.31 2.64 -3.33
C ASP A 306 7.15 3.31 -2.22
N MET A 307 6.61 3.44 -1.02
CA MET A 307 7.42 3.60 0.18
C MET A 307 7.62 2.21 0.79
N PRO A 308 8.77 1.54 0.56
CA PRO A 308 8.95 0.17 1.02
C PRO A 308 9.01 0.06 2.56
N PRO A 309 8.68 -1.12 3.13
CA PRO A 309 8.91 -1.43 4.54
C PRO A 309 10.30 -1.01 5.01
N LYS A 310 10.37 -0.31 6.15
CA LYS A 310 11.59 0.22 6.77
C LYS A 310 12.44 1.08 5.81
N GLY A 311 11.81 1.79 4.87
CA GLY A 311 12.51 2.58 3.85
C GLY A 311 13.40 1.73 2.93
N GLY A 312 13.09 0.44 2.77
CA GLY A 312 13.88 -0.50 1.98
C GLY A 312 15.10 -1.08 2.71
N ASN A 313 15.32 -0.72 3.98
CA ASN A 313 16.38 -1.30 4.81
C ASN A 313 15.78 -2.26 5.87
N PRO A 314 15.64 -3.57 5.55
CA PRO A 314 15.05 -4.54 6.47
C PRO A 314 15.88 -4.80 7.75
N ALA A 315 17.14 -4.35 7.79
CA ALA A 315 18.02 -4.51 8.94
C ALA A 315 17.77 -3.50 10.07
N LEU A 316 17.01 -2.43 9.84
CA LEU A 316 16.68 -1.45 10.88
C LEU A 316 15.87 -2.11 12.01
N THR A 317 16.33 -1.95 13.25
CA THR A 317 15.57 -2.33 14.45
C THR A 317 14.50 -1.29 14.78
N ASP A 318 13.57 -1.62 15.68
CA ASP A 318 12.50 -0.71 16.06
C ASP A 318 13.06 0.52 16.82
N ASP A 319 14.08 0.34 17.68
CA ASP A 319 14.81 1.43 18.33
C ASP A 319 15.52 2.35 17.32
N GLN A 320 16.09 1.79 16.25
CA GLN A 320 16.70 2.57 15.17
C GLN A 320 15.67 3.36 14.37
N ILE A 321 14.46 2.82 14.18
CA ILE A 321 13.35 3.56 13.55
C ILE A 321 12.82 4.66 14.49
N LEU A 322 12.77 4.42 15.81
CA LEU A 322 12.45 5.45 16.80
C LEU A 322 13.49 6.58 16.81
N ALA A 323 14.78 6.27 16.67
CA ALA A 323 15.82 7.28 16.48
C ALA A 323 15.59 8.10 15.19
N ILE A 324 15.28 7.44 14.07
CA ILE A 324 14.90 8.11 12.81
C ILE A 324 13.68 9.02 13.01
N ILE A 325 12.67 8.59 13.77
CA ILE A 325 11.47 9.41 14.07
C ILE A 325 11.84 10.65 14.89
N ALA A 326 12.68 10.51 15.92
CA ALA A 326 13.19 11.64 16.69
C ALA A 326 13.91 12.66 15.78
N TYR A 327 14.78 12.17 14.88
CA TYR A 327 15.42 13.04 13.87
C TYR A 327 14.41 13.73 12.96
N ILE A 328 13.44 13.01 12.36
CA ILE A 328 12.43 13.62 11.48
C ILE A 328 11.65 14.71 12.22
N ARG A 329 11.25 14.48 13.49
CA ARG A 329 10.55 15.48 14.30
C ARG A 329 11.40 16.69 14.67
N SER A 330 12.72 16.53 14.81
CA SER A 330 13.62 17.66 15.07
C SER A 330 13.74 18.66 13.91
N LEU A 331 13.22 18.30 12.72
CA LEU A 331 13.24 19.11 11.49
C LEU A 331 11.92 19.85 11.20
N SER A 332 10.88 19.63 12.01
CA SER A 332 9.51 20.16 11.86
C SER A 332 9.27 21.47 12.60
#